data_AF-A0A4Y2LIL6-F1
#
_entry.id   AF-A0A4Y2LIL6-F1
#
_cell.length_a   1.000
_cell.length_b   1.000
_cell.length_c   1.000
_cell.angle_alpha   90.00
_cell.angle_beta   90.00
_cell.angle_gamma   90.00
#
_symmetry.space_group_name_H-M   'P 1'
#
loop_
_entity.id
_entity.type
_entity.pdbx_description
1 polymer ?
#
loop_
_entity_poly.entity_id
_entity_poly.type
_entity_poly.pdbx_seq_one_letter_code
_entity_poly.pdbx_strand_id
1 'polypeptide(L)'
;MLRFRNNCLYRKEERTQGEPSSSEFQNAELKLVLTIQQESFDGEDDKKFKGLAIFVDEDKILGVKTQIVNRRDKEDFRKPMLLPSNLY
;
A
#
# COMPACT_ATOMS: atom_id res chain seq x y z
N MET A 1 6.14 -9.44 -3.75
CA MET A 1 7.52 -9.49 -4.31
C MET A 1 8.61 -10.01 -3.35
N LEU A 2 8.41 -9.98 -2.02
CA LEU A 2 9.44 -10.37 -1.06
C LEU A 2 9.84 -11.85 -1.14
N ARG A 3 8.89 -12.75 -1.39
CA ARG A 3 9.17 -14.20 -1.49
C ARG A 3 10.19 -14.54 -2.57
N PHE A 4 10.04 -13.98 -3.78
CA PHE A 4 10.99 -14.22 -4.87
C PHE A 4 12.40 -13.78 -4.47
N ARG A 5 12.54 -12.54 -3.99
CA ARG A 5 13.81 -11.99 -3.52
C ARG A 5 14.43 -12.86 -2.42
N ASN A 6 13.64 -13.26 -1.43
CA ASN A 6 14.11 -14.09 -0.32
C ASN A 6 14.54 -15.48 -0.81
N ASN A 7 13.76 -16.11 -1.68
CA ASN A 7 14.08 -17.41 -2.24
C ASN A 7 15.35 -17.40 -3.13
N CYS A 8 15.72 -16.26 -3.71
CA CYS A 8 17.01 -16.09 -4.39
C CYS A 8 18.20 -16.11 -3.41
N LEU A 9 18.00 -15.73 -2.15
CA LEU A 9 19.04 -15.66 -1.13
C LEU A 9 19.23 -16.99 -0.36
N TYR A 10 18.23 -17.86 -0.38
CA TYR A 10 18.22 -19.11 0.38
C TYR A 10 18.50 -20.36 -0.48
N ARG A 11 19.00 -21.41 0.17
CA ARG A 11 19.17 -22.72 -0.46
C ARG A 11 17.80 -23.30 -0.80
N LYS A 12 17.74 -24.21 -1.78
CA LYS A 12 16.48 -24.68 -2.37
C LYS A 12 15.52 -25.27 -1.33
N GLU A 13 16.08 -25.91 -0.31
CA GLU A 13 15.39 -26.60 0.78
C GLU A 13 14.76 -25.62 1.78
N GLU A 14 15.30 -24.40 1.87
CA GLU A 14 14.88 -23.34 2.80
C GLU A 14 13.90 -22.35 2.14
N ARG A 15 13.65 -22.49 0.84
CA ARG A 15 12.75 -21.61 0.08
C ARG A 15 11.33 -21.81 0.56
N THR A 16 10.60 -20.70 0.69
CA THR A 16 9.14 -20.76 0.85
C THR A 16 8.52 -21.33 -0.43
N GLN A 17 7.82 -22.47 -0.29
CA GLN A 17 7.14 -23.21 -1.37
C GLN A 17 5.63 -23.19 -1.15
N GLY A 18 4.87 -23.58 -2.18
CA GLY A 18 3.40 -23.65 -2.12
C GLY A 18 2.70 -22.32 -2.35
N GLU A 19 1.40 -22.27 -2.04
CA GLU A 19 0.57 -21.10 -2.29
C GLU A 19 0.99 -19.87 -1.45
N PRO A 20 0.79 -18.64 -1.93
CA PRO A 20 0.95 -17.45 -1.13
C PRO A 20 -0.07 -17.41 0.02
N SER A 21 0.42 -17.08 1.21
CA SER A 21 -0.44 -16.84 2.38
C SER A 21 -1.19 -15.51 2.26
N SER A 22 -2.28 -15.35 3.00
CA SER A 22 -3.03 -14.09 3.05
C SER A 22 -2.17 -12.90 3.47
N SER A 23 -1.23 -13.09 4.40
CA SER A 23 -0.30 -12.04 4.81
C SER A 23 0.68 -11.68 3.72
N GLU A 24 1.10 -12.63 2.86
CA GLU A 24 1.93 -12.32 1.71
C GLU A 24 1.19 -11.52 0.64
N PHE A 25 -0.10 -11.80 0.43
CA PHE A 25 -0.93 -10.97 -0.43
C PHE A 25 -1.06 -9.55 0.11
N GLN A 26 -1.39 -9.41 1.40
CA GLN A 26 -1.52 -8.10 2.04
C GLN A 26 -0.21 -7.31 1.99
N ASN A 27 0.92 -7.94 2.32
CA ASN A 27 2.24 -7.31 2.22
C ASN A 27 2.61 -6.94 0.77
N ALA A 28 2.22 -7.77 -0.21
CA ALA A 28 2.46 -7.47 -1.61
C ALA A 28 1.62 -6.29 -2.09
N GLU A 29 0.36 -6.20 -1.68
CA GLU A 29 -0.56 -5.09 -1.98
C GLU A 29 -0.04 -3.78 -1.40
N LEU A 30 0.26 -3.74 -0.10
CA LEU A 30 0.83 -2.56 0.55
C LEU A 30 2.12 -2.11 -0.12
N LYS A 31 3.01 -3.06 -0.45
CA LYS A 31 4.28 -2.73 -1.11
C LYS A 31 4.06 -2.16 -2.52
N LEU A 32 3.09 -2.69 -3.26
CA LEU A 32 2.75 -2.20 -4.60
C LEU A 32 2.20 -0.77 -4.53
N VAL A 33 1.23 -0.53 -3.64
CA VAL A 33 0.64 0.80 -3.44
C VAL A 33 1.71 1.81 -3.01
N LEU A 34 2.57 1.46 -2.05
CA LEU A 34 3.66 2.33 -1.60
C LEU A 34 4.58 2.73 -2.76
N THR A 35 4.97 1.77 -3.61
CA THR A 35 5.81 2.05 -4.77
C THR A 35 5.13 3.03 -5.72
N ILE A 36 3.85 2.79 -6.05
CA ILE A 36 3.08 3.68 -6.93
C ILE A 36 3.02 5.10 -6.34
N GLN A 37 2.76 5.22 -5.04
CA GLN A 37 2.70 6.51 -4.37
C GLN A 37 4.04 7.24 -4.39
N GLN A 38 5.15 6.54 -4.13
CA GLN A 38 6.50 7.10 -4.16
C GLN A 38 6.93 7.55 -5.56
N GLU A 39 6.47 6.87 -6.61
CA GLU A 39 6.75 7.24 -8.00
C GLU A 39 5.84 8.37 -8.49
N SER A 40 4.64 8.50 -7.92
CA SER A 40 3.60 9.41 -8.41
C SER A 40 3.55 10.75 -7.66
N PHE A 41 4.03 10.79 -6.42
CA PHE A 41 3.87 11.94 -5.52
C PHE A 41 5.19 12.40 -4.92
N ASP A 42 5.31 13.71 -4.72
CA ASP A 42 6.47 14.35 -4.06
C ASP A 42 6.35 14.33 -2.52
N GLY A 43 5.89 13.20 -1.95
CA GLY A 43 5.63 13.08 -0.51
C GLY A 43 4.37 13.81 -0.04
N GLU A 44 4.26 14.10 1.26
CA GLU A 44 3.06 14.69 1.89
C GLU A 44 2.72 16.12 1.41
N ASP A 45 3.69 16.82 0.83
CA ASP A 45 3.55 18.21 0.36
C ASP A 45 3.24 18.33 -1.14
N ASP A 46 2.86 17.23 -1.81
CA ASP A 46 2.54 17.26 -3.23
C ASP A 46 1.38 18.23 -3.50
N LYS A 47 1.60 19.18 -4.42
CA LYS A 47 0.61 20.18 -4.83
C LYS A 47 -0.69 19.57 -5.35
N LYS A 48 -0.65 18.32 -5.84
CA LYS A 48 -1.82 17.53 -6.26
C LYS A 48 -2.78 17.23 -5.10
N PHE A 49 -2.32 17.32 -3.84
CA PHE A 49 -3.16 17.09 -2.67
C PHE A 49 -4.00 18.31 -2.27
N LYS A 50 -3.91 19.43 -3.00
CA LYS A 50 -4.66 20.65 -2.68
C LYS A 50 -6.16 20.38 -2.58
N GLY A 51 -6.71 20.58 -1.39
CA GLY A 51 -8.13 20.36 -1.09
C GLY A 51 -8.48 18.97 -0.57
N LEU A 52 -7.50 18.05 -0.48
CA LEU A 52 -7.65 16.74 0.14
C LEU A 52 -7.08 16.76 1.57
N ALA A 53 -7.76 16.09 2.48
CA ALA A 53 -7.25 15.85 3.83
C ALA A 53 -6.44 14.55 3.83
N ILE A 54 -5.13 14.64 3.62
CA ILE A 54 -4.24 13.47 3.54
C ILE A 54 -3.73 13.09 4.95
N PHE A 55 -3.41 11.81 5.13
CA PHE A 55 -2.64 11.32 6.27
C PHE A 55 -1.70 10.20 5.82
N VAL A 56 -0.70 9.93 6.63
CA VAL A 56 0.19 8.79 6.47
C VAL A 56 -0.08 7.80 7.59
N ASP A 57 -0.22 6.52 7.26
CA ASP A 57 -0.39 5.44 8.23
C ASP A 57 0.94 4.83 8.69
N GLU A 58 0.86 3.77 9.50
CA GLU A 58 2.03 3.07 10.06
C GLU A 58 2.91 2.41 8.96
N ASP A 59 2.29 2.02 7.84
CA ASP A 59 2.96 1.42 6.68
C ASP A 59 3.50 2.46 5.70
N LYS A 60 3.41 3.75 6.05
CA LYS A 60 3.81 4.91 5.24
C LYS A 60 2.96 5.11 3.99
N ILE A 61 1.75 4.56 3.96
CA ILE A 61 0.81 4.73 2.87
C ILE A 61 0.07 6.05 3.05
N LEU A 62 -0.02 6.81 1.97
CA LEU A 62 -0.85 8.01 1.91
C LEU A 62 -2.33 7.60 1.81
N GLY A 63 -3.15 8.07 2.74
CA GLY A 63 -4.59 7.86 2.76
C GLY A 63 -5.36 9.17 2.78
N VAL A 64 -6.65 9.12 2.42
CA VAL A 64 -7.54 10.29 2.45
C VAL A 64 -8.51 10.22 3.63
N LYS A 65 -8.49 11.23 4.49
CA LYS A 65 -9.50 11.41 5.53
C LYS A 65 -10.80 11.83 4.88
N THR A 66 -11.79 10.97 5.00
CA THR A 66 -13.12 11.14 4.41
C THR A 66 -14.16 11.01 5.52
N GLN A 67 -15.35 11.62 5.33
CA GLN A 67 -16.42 11.55 6.34
C GLN A 67 -16.94 10.12 6.57
N ILE A 68 -16.63 9.18 5.67
CA ILE A 68 -16.93 7.76 5.85
C ILE A 68 -16.17 7.15 7.02
N VAL A 69 -15.14 7.82 7.56
CA VAL A 69 -14.52 7.43 8.83
C VAL A 69 -15.54 7.29 9.97
N ASN A 70 -16.71 7.94 9.90
CA ASN A 70 -17.74 7.82 10.94
C ASN A 70 -18.77 6.70 10.68
N ARG A 71 -18.67 5.99 9.55
CA ARG A 71 -19.59 4.89 9.21
C ARG A 71 -19.19 3.60 9.91
N ARG A 72 -20.17 2.71 10.11
CA ARG A 72 -19.97 1.34 10.61
C ARG A 72 -19.56 0.41 9.46
N ASP A 73 -18.39 0.68 8.87
CA ASP A 73 -17.77 -0.09 7.79
C ASP A 73 -16.39 -0.62 8.23
N LYS A 74 -15.79 -1.50 7.40
CA LYS A 74 -14.42 -2.00 7.61
C LYS A 74 -13.41 -0.84 7.58
N GLU A 75 -12.31 -0.96 8.33
CA GLU A 75 -11.30 0.10 8.40
C GLU A 75 -10.74 0.46 7.02
N ASP A 76 -10.42 -0.53 6.19
CA ASP A 76 -9.85 -0.32 4.85
C ASP A 76 -10.79 0.49 3.95
N PHE A 77 -12.11 0.39 4.19
CA PHE A 77 -13.10 1.20 3.49
C PHE A 77 -13.17 2.62 4.03
N ARG A 78 -13.05 2.77 5.35
CA ARG A 78 -13.09 4.06 6.06
C ARG A 78 -11.84 4.92 5.83
N LYS A 79 -10.73 4.27 5.45
CA LYS A 79 -9.41 4.85 5.26
C LYS A 79 -8.89 4.51 3.86
N PRO A 80 -9.47 5.09 2.80
CA PRO A 80 -9.07 4.78 1.43
C PRO A 80 -7.63 5.21 1.16
N MET A 81 -6.86 4.33 0.50
CA MET A 81 -5.51 4.61 0.01
C MET A 81 -5.55 5.57 -1.17
N LEU A 82 -4.64 6.55 -1.19
CA LEU A 82 -4.54 7.53 -2.26
C LEU A 82 -3.79 6.95 -3.46
N LEU A 83 -4.42 6.94 -4.63
CA LEU A 83 -3.79 6.52 -5.89
C LEU A 83 -3.74 7.70 -6.87
N PRO A 84 -2.75 7.73 -7.79
CA PRO A 84 -2.71 8.73 -8.83
C PRO A 84 -3.96 8.66 -9.71
N SER A 85 -4.45 9.81 -10.17
CA SER A 85 -5.62 9.91 -11.05
C SER A 85 -5.39 9.36 -12.45
N ASN A 86 -4.13 9.13 -12.81
CA ASN A 86 -3.73 8.76 -14.16
C ASN A 86 -3.25 7.30 -14.12
N LEU A 87 -4.05 6.39 -14.66
CA LEU A 87 -3.52 5.17 -15.28
C LEU A 87 -3.08 5.61 -16.68
N TYR A 88 -1.77 5.51 -16.96
CA TYR A 88 -1.08 5.93 -18.19
C TYR A 88 -1.94 6.13 -19.44
#